data_AF-A0A1L3MID8-F1
#
_entry.id   AF-A0A1L3MID8-F1
#
_cell.length_a   1.000
_cell.length_b   1.000
_cell.length_c   1.000
_cell.angle_alpha   90.00
_cell.angle_beta   90.00
_cell.angle_gamma   90.00
#
_symmetry.space_group_name_H-M   'P 1'
#
loop_
_entity.id
_entity.type
_entity.pdbx_description
1 polymer ?
#
loop_
_entity_poly.entity_id
_entity_poly.type
_entity_poly.pdbx_seq_one_letter_code
_entity_poly.pdbx_strand_id
1 'polypeptide(L)'
;MSQNSSSTTRRTVVKGAAWAVPTISVGTLAPRLAASLRIDPGINGWVLNSPESLGGCSYRLEVNSNPSNAGSTPDGAPFGLYLYDVQPGAVITNPQITYWIIGDQTASWTNLTGHGSCWGNASRGTPQTKSDGLLYTPYTWTYSNSPSCALNPANVDGNGRLWLQHFRSRASFTQPSNRCNDVTYWTQRRITIDPYGDGNPQVLTFERRNGTRGPYSGSQARMAPQTEQSTGAPVVAVS
;
A
#
# COMPACT_ATOMS: atom_id res chain seq x y z
N MET A 1 -53.93 -19.75 -7.60
CA MET A 1 -52.79 -19.96 -6.68
C MET A 1 -51.52 -19.88 -7.51
N SER A 2 -50.82 -18.74 -7.51
CA SER A 2 -49.62 -18.52 -8.33
C SER A 2 -48.39 -18.56 -7.43
N GLN A 3 -47.46 -19.47 -7.74
CA GLN A 3 -46.19 -19.61 -7.05
C GLN A 3 -45.31 -18.38 -7.37
N ASN A 4 -44.89 -17.64 -6.34
CA ASN A 4 -43.88 -16.60 -6.46
C ASN A 4 -42.51 -17.23 -6.22
N SER A 5 -41.79 -17.55 -7.29
CA SER A 5 -40.40 -17.96 -7.23
C SER A 5 -39.54 -16.71 -6.97
N SER A 6 -39.09 -16.51 -5.74
CA SER A 6 -38.14 -15.45 -5.42
C SER A 6 -36.77 -15.80 -6.04
N SER A 7 -36.37 -15.05 -7.07
CA SER A 7 -35.05 -15.19 -7.67
C SER A 7 -33.99 -14.82 -6.64
N THR A 8 -33.14 -15.77 -6.26
CA THR A 8 -31.97 -15.53 -5.41
C THR A 8 -30.93 -14.74 -6.21
N THR A 9 -30.86 -13.43 -5.99
CA THR A 9 -29.77 -12.60 -6.52
C THR A 9 -28.48 -12.91 -5.76
N ARG A 10 -27.58 -13.68 -6.38
CA ARG A 10 -26.22 -13.87 -5.87
C ARG A 10 -25.46 -12.54 -5.99
N ARG A 11 -25.15 -11.89 -4.85
CA ARG A 11 -24.27 -10.71 -4.81
C ARG A 11 -22.81 -11.17 -4.92
N THR A 12 -22.15 -10.74 -6.00
CA THR A 12 -20.72 -10.93 -6.22
C THR A 12 -19.94 -10.03 -5.25
N VAL A 13 -19.16 -10.61 -4.35
CA VAL A 13 -18.21 -9.90 -3.48
C VAL A 13 -16.94 -9.65 -4.27
N VAL A 14 -16.59 -8.39 -4.54
CA VAL A 14 -15.28 -8.02 -5.10
C VAL A 14 -14.26 -8.14 -3.98
N LYS A 15 -13.48 -9.23 -3.99
CA LYS A 15 -12.21 -9.31 -3.25
C LYS A 15 -11.18 -8.52 -4.05
N GLY A 16 -10.96 -7.26 -3.66
CA GLY A 16 -9.88 -6.46 -4.23
C GLY A 16 -8.56 -6.88 -3.58
N ALA A 17 -7.64 -7.45 -4.35
CA ALA A 17 -6.23 -7.19 -4.07
C ALA A 17 -6.06 -5.66 -4.16
N ALA A 18 -5.28 -5.02 -3.29
CA ALA A 18 -5.09 -3.57 -3.39
C ALA A 18 -4.33 -3.13 -4.66
N TRP A 19 -4.12 -4.05 -5.60
CA TRP A 19 -3.31 -3.94 -6.79
C TRP A 19 -3.84 -4.91 -7.88
N ALA A 20 -4.92 -4.54 -8.57
CA ALA A 20 -5.39 -4.91 -9.93
C ALA A 20 -6.89 -4.51 -10.03
N VAL A 21 -7.41 -3.92 -11.11
CA VAL A 21 -7.80 -4.64 -12.35
C VAL A 21 -7.70 -3.73 -13.59
N PRO A 22 -7.19 -4.19 -14.75
CA PRO A 22 -7.83 -3.94 -16.02
C PRO A 22 -8.94 -4.98 -16.25
N THR A 23 -10.14 -4.51 -16.55
CA THR A 23 -11.39 -5.26 -16.68
C THR A 23 -11.31 -6.40 -17.73
N ILE A 24 -11.82 -7.59 -17.36
CA ILE A 24 -12.17 -8.79 -18.17
C ILE A 24 -11.06 -9.46 -19.00
N SER A 25 -10.71 -10.70 -18.64
CA SER A 25 -9.90 -11.62 -19.45
C SER A 25 -10.77 -12.36 -20.49
N VAL A 26 -10.52 -12.13 -21.78
CA VAL A 26 -10.72 -13.15 -22.82
C VAL A 26 -9.48 -14.04 -22.79
N GLY A 27 -9.66 -15.36 -22.76
CA GLY A 27 -8.59 -16.32 -22.56
C GLY A 27 -7.54 -16.29 -23.68
N THR A 28 -6.36 -15.77 -23.36
CA THR A 28 -5.11 -16.02 -24.09
C THR A 28 -4.04 -16.32 -23.06
N LEU A 29 -3.35 -17.46 -23.17
CA LEU A 29 -2.14 -17.76 -22.40
C LEU A 29 -1.07 -16.73 -22.77
N ALA A 30 -1.07 -15.58 -22.09
CA ALA A 30 -0.03 -14.58 -22.27
C ALA A 30 1.28 -15.14 -21.71
N PRO A 31 2.43 -14.95 -22.41
CA PRO A 31 3.72 -15.25 -21.84
C PRO A 31 3.87 -14.54 -20.50
N ARG A 32 4.55 -15.16 -19.53
CA ARG A 32 5.06 -14.46 -18.34
C ARG A 32 6.09 -13.43 -18.80
N LEU A 33 5.63 -12.32 -19.36
CA LEU A 33 6.44 -11.13 -19.52
C LEU A 33 6.79 -10.71 -18.10
N ALA A 34 8.10 -10.65 -17.83
CA ALA A 34 8.64 -10.14 -16.59
C ALA A 34 8.07 -8.74 -16.36
N ALA A 35 7.04 -8.64 -15.52
CA ALA A 35 6.58 -7.35 -15.03
C ALA A 35 7.75 -6.74 -14.27
N SER A 36 8.27 -5.61 -14.74
CA SER A 36 9.35 -4.90 -14.07
C SER A 36 8.96 -4.61 -12.62
N LEU A 37 9.87 -4.85 -11.69
CA LEU A 37 9.68 -4.53 -10.28
C LEU A 37 9.30 -3.06 -10.13
N ARG A 38 8.22 -2.78 -9.41
CA ARG A 38 7.79 -1.40 -9.16
C ARG A 38 8.53 -0.85 -7.94
N ILE A 39 9.32 0.18 -8.16
CA ILE A 39 10.04 0.91 -7.11
C ILE A 39 9.48 2.33 -7.03
N ASP A 40 8.75 2.60 -5.95
CA ASP A 40 8.25 3.93 -5.59
C ASP A 40 9.26 4.60 -4.62
N PRO A 41 9.35 5.93 -4.58
CA PRO A 41 10.17 6.62 -3.59
C PRO A 41 9.76 6.27 -2.14
N GLY A 42 10.72 5.79 -1.34
CA GLY A 42 10.53 5.52 0.09
C GLY A 42 9.98 4.12 0.38
N ILE A 43 8.88 4.03 1.15
CA ILE A 43 8.34 2.74 1.63
C ILE A 43 7.63 2.00 0.50
N ASN A 44 8.22 0.88 0.09
CA ASN A 44 7.74 -0.02 -0.94
C ASN A 44 6.97 -1.22 -0.35
N GLY A 45 6.57 -2.14 -1.23
CA GLY A 45 5.94 -3.40 -0.88
C GLY A 45 4.41 -3.41 -0.90
N TRP A 46 3.86 -4.61 -0.98
CA TRP A 46 2.43 -4.83 -1.18
C TRP A 46 1.67 -5.06 0.12
N VAL A 47 0.54 -4.38 0.25
CA VAL A 47 -0.45 -4.59 1.33
C VAL A 47 -1.77 -5.03 0.73
N LEU A 48 -2.44 -5.99 1.35
CA LEU A 48 -3.80 -6.37 1.01
C LEU A 48 -4.77 -5.44 1.76
N ASN A 49 -5.70 -4.84 1.02
CA ASN A 49 -6.78 -4.03 1.58
C ASN A 49 -8.11 -4.75 1.30
N SER A 50 -8.83 -5.11 2.35
CA SER A 50 -10.07 -5.89 2.27
C SER A 50 -11.25 -5.06 2.78
N PRO A 51 -11.86 -4.23 1.91
CA PRO A 51 -13.09 -3.53 2.25
C PRO A 51 -14.27 -4.50 2.32
N GLU A 52 -15.17 -4.28 3.27
CA GLU A 52 -16.39 -5.08 3.48
C GLU A 52 -17.53 -4.13 3.86
N SER A 53 -18.68 -4.30 3.21
CA SER A 53 -19.91 -3.60 3.58
C SER A 53 -20.63 -4.38 4.68
N LEU A 54 -21.02 -3.67 5.74
CA LEU A 54 -21.82 -4.19 6.85
C LEU A 54 -23.31 -3.85 6.70
N GLY A 55 -23.70 -3.20 5.59
CA GLY A 55 -25.03 -2.62 5.39
C GLY A 55 -25.17 -1.23 6.03
N GLY A 56 -26.24 -0.49 5.67
CA GLY A 56 -26.56 0.80 6.30
C GLY A 56 -25.45 1.85 6.23
N CYS A 57 -24.69 1.91 5.13
CA CYS A 57 -23.51 2.77 4.95
C CYS A 57 -22.34 2.48 5.89
N SER A 58 -22.38 1.38 6.64
CA SER A 58 -21.30 0.94 7.52
C SER A 58 -20.34 0.01 6.78
N TYR A 59 -19.05 0.19 7.09
CA TYR A 59 -17.95 -0.48 6.41
C TYR A 59 -16.88 -0.92 7.38
N ARG A 60 -16.17 -1.96 6.95
CA ARG A 60 -14.92 -2.43 7.55
C ARG A 60 -13.83 -2.40 6.49
N LEU A 61 -12.63 -1.97 6.87
CA LEU A 61 -11.46 -2.02 5.99
C LEU A 61 -10.30 -2.67 6.77
N GLU A 62 -9.97 -3.91 6.44
CA GLU A 62 -8.76 -4.55 6.96
C GLU A 62 -7.57 -4.27 6.03
N VAL A 63 -6.44 -3.91 6.61
CA VAL A 63 -5.15 -3.76 5.95
C VAL A 63 -4.22 -4.82 6.50
N ASN A 64 -3.55 -5.56 5.62
CA ASN A 64 -2.63 -6.61 6.00
C ASN A 64 -1.43 -6.69 5.04
N SER A 65 -0.22 -6.47 5.56
CA SER A 65 1.04 -6.57 4.79
C SER A 65 1.65 -7.97 4.74
N ASN A 66 1.08 -8.96 5.43
CA ASN A 66 1.51 -10.36 5.36
C ASN A 66 0.28 -11.30 5.39
N PRO A 67 -0.55 -11.28 4.33
CA PRO A 67 -1.71 -12.16 4.23
C PRO A 67 -1.28 -13.59 3.86
N SER A 68 -1.87 -14.59 4.51
CA SER A 68 -1.53 -16.00 4.30
C SER A 68 -1.99 -16.59 2.96
N ASN A 69 -2.96 -15.97 2.28
CA ASN A 69 -3.58 -16.51 1.05
C ASN A 69 -3.96 -15.42 0.04
N ALA A 70 -3.09 -14.44 -0.19
CA ALA A 70 -3.43 -13.30 -1.07
C ALA A 70 -3.15 -13.53 -2.57
N GLY A 71 -2.63 -14.70 -2.95
CA GLY A 71 -2.17 -14.95 -4.32
C GLY A 71 -0.89 -14.17 -4.65
N SER A 72 -0.53 -14.15 -5.93
CA SER A 72 0.62 -13.39 -6.41
C SER A 72 0.30 -11.90 -6.52
N THR A 73 1.29 -11.07 -6.22
CA THR A 73 1.22 -9.62 -6.45
C THR A 73 1.48 -9.30 -7.93
N PRO A 74 1.06 -8.13 -8.44
CA PRO A 74 1.18 -7.80 -9.86
C PRO A 74 2.59 -7.78 -10.46
N ASP A 75 3.62 -7.46 -9.66
CA ASP A 75 5.02 -7.43 -10.13
C ASP A 75 5.84 -8.62 -9.59
N GLY A 76 5.17 -9.58 -8.93
CA GLY A 76 5.80 -10.74 -8.31
C GLY A 76 6.57 -10.47 -7.01
N ALA A 77 6.68 -9.21 -6.55
CA ALA A 77 7.32 -8.90 -5.28
C ALA A 77 6.46 -9.37 -4.08
N PRO A 78 7.06 -9.79 -2.96
CA PRO A 78 6.27 -10.31 -1.84
C PRO A 78 5.39 -9.23 -1.19
N PHE A 79 4.31 -9.68 -0.53
CA PHE A 79 3.59 -8.85 0.42
C PHE A 79 4.52 -8.42 1.55
N GLY A 80 4.40 -7.17 1.95
CA GLY A 80 5.29 -6.57 2.92
C GLY A 80 5.34 -5.06 2.86
N LEU A 81 6.06 -4.50 3.81
CA LEU A 81 6.55 -3.14 3.74
C LEU A 81 8.07 -3.20 3.85
N TYR A 82 8.76 -2.65 2.86
CA TYR A 82 10.21 -2.70 2.81
C TYR A 82 10.77 -1.53 2.02
N LEU A 83 12.08 -1.31 2.14
CA LEU A 83 12.84 -0.36 1.35
C LEU A 83 13.73 -1.13 0.37
N TYR A 84 13.88 -0.59 -0.84
CA TYR A 84 14.88 -1.02 -1.82
C TYR A 84 16.08 -0.07 -1.79
N ASP A 85 17.20 -0.50 -2.37
CA ASP A 85 18.39 0.31 -2.64
C ASP A 85 18.95 1.04 -1.40
N VAL A 86 18.85 0.40 -0.23
CA VAL A 86 19.35 0.97 1.03
C VAL A 86 20.87 0.89 1.07
N GLN A 87 21.51 2.06 1.13
CA GLN A 87 22.96 2.17 1.28
C GLN A 87 23.40 1.78 2.70
N PRO A 88 24.57 1.14 2.88
CA PRO A 88 25.06 0.73 4.20
C PRO A 88 25.19 1.87 5.22
N GLY A 89 25.48 3.11 4.77
CA GLY A 89 25.60 4.30 5.62
C GLY A 89 24.29 5.05 5.86
N ALA A 90 23.16 4.58 5.32
CA ALA A 90 21.93 5.34 5.35
C ALA A 90 21.34 5.47 6.76
N VAL A 91 20.82 6.65 7.08
CA VAL A 91 20.03 6.91 8.29
C VAL A 91 18.57 7.03 7.91
N ILE A 92 17.76 6.09 8.38
CA ILE A 92 16.35 5.95 8.00
C ILE A 92 15.47 6.21 9.22
N THR A 93 14.59 7.21 9.12
CA THR A 93 13.76 7.68 10.25
C THR A 93 12.36 8.07 9.82
N ASN A 94 11.48 8.20 10.81
CA ASN A 94 10.10 8.67 10.65
C ASN A 94 9.27 7.95 9.55
N PRO A 95 9.29 6.61 9.42
CA PRO A 95 8.35 5.93 8.56
C PRO A 95 6.91 6.19 9.01
N GLN A 96 6.04 6.51 8.06
CA GLN A 96 4.63 6.80 8.29
C GLN A 96 3.77 6.17 7.19
N ILE A 97 2.60 5.70 7.58
CA ILE A 97 1.53 5.28 6.67
C ILE A 97 0.29 6.06 7.04
N THR A 98 -0.34 6.68 6.04
CA THR A 98 -1.60 7.41 6.22
C THR A 98 -2.66 6.81 5.32
N TYR A 99 -3.81 6.47 5.92
CA TYR A 99 -5.03 6.17 5.19
C TYR A 99 -5.96 7.37 5.22
N TRP A 100 -6.30 7.89 4.04
CA TRP A 100 -7.24 8.98 3.85
C TRP A 100 -8.57 8.39 3.45
N ILE A 101 -9.55 8.32 4.34
CA ILE A 101 -10.88 7.78 4.02
C ILE A 101 -11.77 8.93 3.52
N ILE A 102 -12.49 8.72 2.42
CA ILE A 102 -13.36 9.76 1.83
C ILE A 102 -14.44 10.22 2.81
N GLY A 103 -14.64 11.53 2.93
CA GLY A 103 -15.53 12.18 3.88
C GLY A 103 -14.84 12.62 5.18
N ASP A 104 -15.61 13.23 6.08
CA ASP A 104 -15.17 13.76 7.37
C ASP A 104 -15.50 12.83 8.55
N GLN A 105 -16.14 11.68 8.29
CA GLN A 105 -16.55 10.74 9.32
C GLN A 105 -15.37 10.20 10.13
N THR A 106 -15.67 9.85 11.38
CA THR A 106 -14.72 9.16 12.25
C THR A 106 -14.70 7.67 11.92
N ALA A 107 -13.52 7.15 11.65
CA ALA A 107 -13.23 5.73 11.58
C ALA A 107 -12.52 5.29 12.85
N SER A 108 -13.04 4.24 13.47
CA SER A 108 -12.39 3.58 14.59
C SER A 108 -11.39 2.57 14.04
N TRP A 109 -10.12 2.73 14.40
CA TRP A 109 -9.04 1.82 13.98
C TRP A 109 -8.57 0.96 15.13
N THR A 110 -8.35 -0.31 14.84
CA THR A 110 -7.80 -1.28 15.79
C THR A 110 -6.65 -2.03 15.15
N ASN A 111 -5.52 -2.12 15.86
CA ASN A 111 -4.41 -2.98 15.46
C ASN A 111 -4.81 -4.45 15.72
N LEU A 112 -4.65 -5.31 14.74
CA LEU A 112 -5.03 -6.72 14.84
C LEU A 112 -3.84 -7.57 15.31
N THR A 113 -4.12 -8.81 15.74
CA THR A 113 -3.07 -9.78 16.06
C THR A 113 -2.06 -9.93 14.91
N GLY A 114 -0.78 -9.86 15.25
CA GLY A 114 0.33 -9.87 14.32
C GLY A 114 0.84 -8.46 13.92
N HIS A 115 0.08 -7.40 14.24
CA HIS A 115 0.57 -6.02 14.03
C HIS A 115 1.91 -5.82 14.76
N GLY A 116 2.91 -5.36 14.03
CA GLY A 116 4.25 -5.11 14.51
C GLY A 116 4.25 -4.06 15.61
N SER A 117 4.94 -4.35 16.71
CA SER A 117 5.02 -3.46 17.87
C SER A 117 5.73 -2.14 17.58
N CYS A 118 6.49 -2.06 16.49
CA CYS A 118 7.12 -0.82 16.05
C CYS A 118 6.15 0.13 15.36
N TRP A 119 5.00 -0.34 14.87
CA TRP A 119 3.94 0.55 14.38
C TRP A 119 3.07 1.01 15.56
N GLY A 120 2.84 2.32 15.65
CA GLY A 120 1.97 2.91 16.66
C GLY A 120 0.47 2.63 16.42
N ASN A 121 -0.38 3.37 17.14
CA ASN A 121 -1.81 3.41 16.85
C ASN A 121 -2.12 4.47 15.78
N ALA A 122 -3.26 4.33 15.12
CA ALA A 122 -3.75 5.32 14.17
C ALA A 122 -4.09 6.63 14.90
N SER A 123 -3.56 7.75 14.43
CA SER A 123 -3.99 9.09 14.85
C SER A 123 -4.85 9.73 13.77
N ARG A 124 -6.05 10.18 14.13
CA ARG A 124 -6.92 10.93 13.22
C ARG A 124 -6.39 12.35 13.08
N GLY A 125 -6.20 12.82 11.85
CA GLY A 125 -5.86 14.22 11.56
C GLY A 125 -7.06 15.05 11.09
N THR A 126 -6.78 16.26 10.63
CA THR A 126 -7.78 17.18 10.07
C THR A 126 -8.17 16.74 8.65
N PRO A 127 -9.47 16.70 8.31
CA PRO A 127 -9.91 16.42 6.94
C PRO A 127 -9.36 17.43 5.92
N GLN A 128 -9.01 16.96 4.72
CA GLN A 128 -8.42 17.77 3.65
C GLN A 128 -8.99 17.38 2.28
N THR A 129 -9.11 18.37 1.40
CA THR A 129 -9.47 18.13 0.00
C THR A 129 -8.26 17.57 -0.74
N LYS A 130 -8.43 16.40 -1.37
CA LYS A 130 -7.40 15.74 -2.17
C LYS A 130 -7.42 16.22 -3.63
N SER A 131 -6.47 15.74 -4.43
CA SER A 131 -6.28 16.12 -5.83
C SER A 131 -7.45 15.79 -6.74
N ASP A 132 -8.36 14.90 -6.33
CA ASP A 132 -9.61 14.60 -7.05
C ASP A 132 -10.78 15.51 -6.64
N GLY A 133 -10.52 16.55 -5.84
CA GLY A 133 -11.48 17.57 -5.44
C GLY A 133 -12.43 17.13 -4.32
N LEU A 134 -12.22 15.97 -3.70
CA LEU A 134 -13.07 15.44 -2.64
C LEU A 134 -12.39 15.57 -1.27
N LEU A 135 -13.20 15.70 -0.22
CA LEU A 135 -12.73 15.75 1.17
C LEU A 135 -12.39 14.34 1.68
N TYR A 136 -11.25 14.20 2.36
CA TYR A 136 -10.81 12.96 3.00
C TYR A 136 -10.29 13.20 4.41
N THR A 137 -10.54 12.26 5.31
CA THR A 137 -9.99 12.27 6.68
C THR A 137 -8.76 11.37 6.79
N PRO A 138 -7.59 11.91 7.22
CA PRO A 138 -6.38 11.11 7.42
C PRO A 138 -6.38 10.35 8.75
N TYR A 139 -5.83 9.13 8.70
CA TYR A 139 -5.48 8.30 9.83
C TYR A 139 -4.04 7.85 9.67
N THR A 140 -3.14 8.27 10.55
CA THR A 140 -1.69 8.09 10.40
C THR A 140 -1.13 7.14 11.44
N TRP A 141 -0.31 6.20 11.01
CA TRP A 141 0.54 5.37 11.87
C TRP A 141 1.97 5.86 11.72
N THR A 142 2.64 6.05 12.84
CA THR A 142 4.07 6.37 12.88
C THR A 142 4.82 5.14 13.37
N TYR A 143 5.93 4.83 12.72
CA TYR A 143 6.86 3.80 13.16
C TYR A 143 7.75 4.36 14.27
N SER A 144 7.97 3.58 15.32
CA SER A 144 8.76 3.97 16.47
C SER A 144 10.22 4.24 16.07
N ASN A 145 10.79 5.31 16.64
CA ASN A 145 12.20 5.62 16.55
C ASN A 145 13.00 5.02 17.73
N SER A 146 12.42 4.09 18.50
CA SER A 146 13.13 3.40 19.58
C SER A 146 14.27 2.51 19.03
N PRO A 147 15.34 2.26 19.81
CA PRO A 147 16.45 1.42 19.36
C PRO A 147 16.03 0.02 18.88
N SER A 148 15.03 -0.59 19.53
CA SER A 148 14.45 -1.89 19.14
C SER A 148 13.69 -1.87 17.81
N CYS A 149 13.39 -0.69 17.30
CA CYS A 149 12.68 -0.44 16.05
C CYS A 149 13.55 0.28 15.02
N ALA A 150 14.85 0.41 15.27
CA ALA A 150 15.74 1.06 14.32
C ALA A 150 15.79 0.28 12.99
N LEU A 151 15.59 0.99 11.88
CA LEU A 151 15.74 0.45 10.53
C LEU A 151 17.22 0.50 10.17
N ASN A 152 17.94 -0.59 10.43
CA ASN A 152 19.38 -0.70 10.20
C ASN A 152 19.68 -1.22 8.79
N PRO A 153 20.42 -0.46 7.94
CA PRO A 153 20.88 -0.91 6.63
C PRO A 153 21.61 -2.26 6.61
N ALA A 154 22.28 -2.64 7.69
CA ALA A 154 22.96 -3.93 7.80
C ALA A 154 21.99 -5.14 7.76
N ASN A 155 20.69 -4.91 7.98
CA ASN A 155 19.65 -5.93 7.97
C ASN A 155 18.95 -6.08 6.61
N VAL A 156 19.49 -5.49 5.54
CA VAL A 156 19.03 -5.75 4.17
C VAL A 156 19.17 -7.25 3.88
N ASP A 157 18.08 -7.88 3.44
CA ASP A 157 18.06 -9.29 3.11
C ASP A 157 18.83 -9.60 1.81
N GLY A 158 19.04 -10.89 1.51
CA GLY A 158 19.72 -11.32 0.29
C GLY A 158 19.00 -10.96 -1.01
N ASN A 159 17.77 -10.42 -0.96
CA ASN A 159 17.02 -9.89 -2.10
C ASN A 159 17.04 -8.36 -2.15
N GLY A 160 17.89 -7.69 -1.35
CA GLY A 160 18.04 -6.24 -1.36
C GLY A 160 16.91 -5.50 -0.63
N ARG A 161 16.17 -6.16 0.27
CA ARG A 161 15.05 -5.54 1.01
C ARG A 161 15.37 -5.30 2.47
N LEU A 162 15.22 -4.06 2.92
CA LEU A 162 15.15 -3.76 4.35
C LEU A 162 13.69 -3.74 4.79
N TRP A 163 13.29 -4.72 5.61
CA TRP A 163 11.91 -4.92 6.00
C TRP A 163 11.48 -4.03 7.17
N LEU A 164 10.30 -3.43 7.04
CA LEU A 164 9.56 -2.90 8.17
C LEU A 164 8.70 -4.02 8.77
N GLN A 165 8.40 -3.93 10.06
CA GLN A 165 7.55 -4.92 10.71
C GLN A 165 6.15 -5.00 10.07
N HIS A 166 5.50 -6.14 10.29
CA HIS A 166 4.16 -6.44 9.80
C HIS A 166 3.17 -5.33 10.18
N PHE A 167 2.54 -4.73 9.18
CA PHE A 167 1.43 -3.81 9.36
C PHE A 167 0.10 -4.54 9.19
N ARG A 168 -0.72 -4.54 10.25
CA ARG A 168 -2.07 -5.11 10.22
C ARG A 168 -3.08 -4.36 11.09
N SER A 169 -4.01 -3.64 10.47
CA SER A 169 -5.00 -2.84 11.20
C SER A 169 -6.36 -2.91 10.52
N ARG A 170 -7.41 -2.59 11.27
CA ARG A 170 -8.78 -2.64 10.77
C ARG A 170 -9.54 -1.39 11.16
N ALA A 171 -10.15 -0.75 10.18
CA ALA A 171 -11.08 0.34 10.36
C ALA A 171 -12.52 -0.17 10.44
N SER A 172 -13.34 0.49 11.24
CA SER A 172 -14.80 0.44 11.17
C SER A 172 -15.33 1.87 11.10
N PHE A 173 -16.21 2.17 10.15
CA PHE A 173 -16.78 3.51 9.96
C PHE A 173 -18.14 3.46 9.27
N THR A 174 -18.93 4.52 9.47
CA THR A 174 -20.20 4.73 8.76
C THR A 174 -20.07 5.97 7.90
N GLN A 175 -20.31 5.82 6.59
CA GLN A 175 -20.29 6.93 5.66
C GLN A 175 -21.60 7.70 5.68
N PRO A 176 -21.59 9.00 5.36
CA PRO A 176 -22.81 9.74 5.15
C PRO A 176 -23.59 9.17 3.96
N SER A 177 -24.92 9.36 3.95
CA SER A 177 -25.83 8.76 2.97
C SER A 177 -25.45 9.07 1.51
N ASN A 178 -24.93 10.27 1.23
CA ASN A 178 -24.44 10.68 -0.10
C ASN A 178 -23.12 10.00 -0.53
N ARG A 179 -22.45 9.26 0.36
CA ARG A 179 -21.23 8.48 0.11
C ARG A 179 -21.40 7.00 0.40
N CYS A 180 -22.61 6.55 0.73
CA CYS A 180 -22.96 5.22 1.24
C CYS A 180 -22.60 4.01 0.35
N ASN A 181 -21.97 4.19 -0.80
CA ASN A 181 -21.49 3.11 -1.68
C ASN A 181 -20.03 3.35 -2.12
N ASP A 182 -19.34 4.31 -1.52
CA ASP A 182 -18.08 4.87 -2.00
C ASP A 182 -16.97 4.65 -0.98
N VAL A 183 -16.47 3.41 -0.89
CA VAL A 183 -15.33 3.05 -0.03
C VAL A 183 -14.03 3.44 -0.73
N THR A 184 -13.87 4.72 -1.04
CA THR A 184 -12.67 5.28 -1.65
C THR A 184 -11.73 5.79 -0.57
N TYR A 185 -10.45 5.49 -0.73
CA TYR A 185 -9.42 5.97 0.18
C TYR A 185 -8.11 6.23 -0.57
N TRP A 186 -7.28 7.11 -0.02
CA TRP A 186 -5.89 7.22 -0.43
C TRP A 186 -4.99 6.53 0.59
N THR A 187 -3.92 5.91 0.11
CA THR A 187 -2.83 5.45 0.96
C THR A 187 -1.61 6.30 0.64
N GLN A 188 -1.08 6.95 1.66
CA GLN A 188 0.17 7.70 1.60
C GLN A 188 1.21 6.96 2.44
N ARG A 189 2.44 6.96 1.96
CA ARG A 189 3.61 6.49 2.69
C ARG A 189 4.64 7.60 2.69
N ARG A 190 5.23 7.86 3.85
CA ARG A 190 6.23 8.90 4.04
C ARG A 190 7.39 8.33 4.84
N ILE A 191 8.61 8.71 4.50
CA ILE A 191 9.80 8.33 5.23
C ILE A 191 10.89 9.38 5.04
N THR A 192 11.76 9.52 6.03
CA THR A 192 12.96 10.34 5.93
C THR A 192 14.17 9.42 5.76
N ILE A 193 14.95 9.64 4.71
CA ILE A 193 16.17 8.88 4.43
C ILE A 193 17.30 9.86 4.18
N ASP A 194 18.34 9.80 5.00
CA ASP A 194 19.66 10.31 4.66
C ASP A 194 20.43 9.14 4.01
N PRO A 195 20.64 9.16 2.68
CA PRO A 195 21.17 8.01 1.96
C PRO A 195 22.65 7.71 2.30
N TYR A 196 23.41 8.70 2.76
CA TYR A 196 24.85 8.55 3.02
C TYR A 196 25.22 8.73 4.49
N GLY A 197 24.27 9.13 5.34
CA GLY A 197 24.52 9.41 6.76
C GLY A 197 25.38 10.66 6.96
N ASP A 198 25.36 11.57 5.98
CA ASP A 198 26.20 12.79 5.93
C ASP A 198 25.46 14.04 6.45
N GLY A 199 24.24 13.88 6.97
CA GLY A 199 23.43 14.95 7.51
C GLY A 199 22.50 15.61 6.49
N ASN A 200 22.32 15.02 5.29
CA ASN A 200 21.44 15.56 4.24
C ASN A 200 20.18 14.69 4.02
N PRO A 201 19.23 14.66 4.98
CA PRO A 201 18.06 13.82 4.88
C PRO A 201 17.07 14.31 3.80
N GLN A 202 16.47 13.34 3.09
CA GLN A 202 15.40 13.55 2.12
C GLN A 202 14.08 13.01 2.66
N VAL A 203 12.99 13.75 2.44
CA VAL A 203 11.64 13.28 2.74
C VAL A 203 11.04 12.68 1.48
N LEU A 204 10.86 11.37 1.48
CA LEU A 204 10.24 10.64 0.38
C LEU A 204 8.77 10.40 0.71
N THR A 205 7.88 10.74 -0.23
CA THR A 205 6.44 10.54 -0.09
C THR A 205 5.89 9.92 -1.36
N PHE A 206 5.07 8.88 -1.18
CA PHE A 206 4.32 8.25 -2.24
C PHE A 206 2.85 8.15 -1.83
N GLU A 207 1.94 8.40 -2.77
CA GLU A 207 0.50 8.36 -2.50
C GLU A 207 -0.28 7.77 -3.69
N ARG A 208 -1.34 7.01 -3.40
CA ARG A 208 -2.24 6.44 -4.40
C ARG A 208 -3.67 6.30 -3.87
N ARG A 209 -4.65 6.59 -4.72
CA ARG A 209 -6.08 6.33 -4.47
C ARG A 209 -6.43 4.88 -4.79
N ASN A 210 -7.31 4.29 -4.00
CA ASN A 210 -7.87 2.95 -4.19
C ASN A 210 -9.33 2.94 -3.71
N GLY A 211 -9.99 1.78 -3.87
CA GLY A 211 -11.38 1.57 -3.44
C GLY A 211 -12.37 1.69 -4.60
N THR A 212 -13.62 2.09 -4.31
CA THR A 212 -14.72 2.12 -5.29
C THR A 212 -14.37 2.92 -6.55
N ARG A 213 -13.69 4.06 -6.41
CA ARG A 213 -13.31 4.93 -7.55
C ARG A 213 -12.01 4.53 -8.25
N GLY A 214 -11.38 3.42 -7.83
CA GLY A 214 -10.13 2.95 -8.40
C GLY A 214 -8.95 3.94 -8.28
N PRO A 215 -7.84 3.67 -8.98
CA PRO A 215 -6.68 4.54 -9.00
C PRO A 215 -7.01 5.92 -9.60
N TYR A 216 -6.34 6.95 -9.08
CA TYR A 216 -6.40 8.29 -9.63
C TYR A 216 -5.30 8.49 -10.66
N SER A 217 -5.66 8.93 -11.87
CA SER A 217 -4.73 9.12 -13.01
C SER A 217 -4.32 10.57 -13.24
N GLY A 218 -4.88 11.54 -12.51
CA GLY A 218 -4.64 12.98 -12.71
C GLY A 218 -3.26 13.48 -12.26
N SER A 219 -2.41 12.59 -11.77
CA SER A 219 -1.01 12.88 -11.41
C SER A 219 -0.18 11.63 -11.67
N GLN A 220 0.53 11.57 -12.80
CA GLN A 220 1.51 10.52 -13.07
C GLN A 220 2.59 10.60 -11.97
N ALA A 221 2.61 9.65 -11.05
CA ALA A 221 3.70 9.52 -10.10
C ALA A 221 4.95 9.07 -10.88
N ARG A 222 6.06 9.80 -10.72
CA ARG A 222 7.36 9.47 -11.30
C ARG A 222 7.77 8.08 -10.81
N MET A 223 7.90 7.12 -11.73
CA MET A 223 8.61 5.88 -11.47
C MET A 223 10.09 6.22 -11.26
N ALA A 224 10.74 5.63 -10.25
CA ALA A 224 12.18 5.79 -10.08
C ALA A 224 12.93 5.23 -11.32
N PRO A 225 14.13 5.73 -11.65
CA PRO A 225 14.93 5.18 -12.72
C PRO A 225 15.27 3.73 -12.41
N GLN A 226 15.02 2.81 -13.35
CA GLN A 226 15.63 1.49 -13.29
C GLN A 226 17.13 1.68 -13.47
N THR A 227 17.93 1.28 -12.48
CA THR A 227 19.37 1.09 -12.70
C THR A 227 19.51 -0.01 -13.75
N GLU A 228 20.02 0.36 -14.92
CA GLU A 228 20.40 -0.57 -15.96
C GLU A 228 21.32 -1.63 -15.36
N GLN A 229 20.94 -2.90 -15.53
CA GLN A 229 21.85 -4.02 -15.32
C GLN A 229 23.10 -3.76 -16.17
N SER A 230 24.24 -3.64 -15.49
CA SER A 230 25.58 -3.75 -16.07
C SER A 230 25.62 -4.99 -16.97
N THR A 231 25.48 -4.80 -18.28
CA THR A 231 25.88 -5.81 -19.26
C THR A 231 27.38 -5.67 -19.40
N GLY A 232 28.09 -6.67 -18.88
CA GLY A 232 29.54 -6.72 -18.88
C GLY A 232 30.10 -6.53 -20.29
N ALA A 233 31.14 -5.71 -20.38
CA ALA A 233 31.97 -5.64 -21.57
C ALA A 233 32.57 -7.03 -21.86
N PRO A 234 32.50 -7.54 -23.10
CA PRO A 234 33.31 -8.69 -23.47
C PRO A 234 34.78 -8.25 -23.52
N VAL A 235 35.59 -8.89 -22.68
CA VAL A 235 37.05 -8.90 -22.78
C VAL A 235 37.41 -9.47 -24.15
N VAL A 236 37.93 -8.62 -25.05
CA VAL A 236 38.61 -9.10 -26.26
C VAL A 236 40.04 -9.46 -25.85
N ALA A 237 40.27 -10.76 -25.64
CA ALA A 237 41.61 -11.31 -25.57
C ALA A 237 42.22 -11.30 -26.98
N VAL A 238 43.45 -10.80 -27.05
CA VAL A 238 44.30 -10.77 -28.23
C VAL A 238 44.78 -12.18 -28.56
N SER A 239 44.71 -12.54 -29.84
CA SER A 239 45.65 -13.44 -30.51
C SER A 239 45.73 -13.06 -31.98
#